data_AF-A0AAD1XGJ9-F1
#
_entry.id   AF-A0AAD1XGJ9-F1
#
_cell.length_a   1.000
_cell.length_b   1.000
_cell.length_c   1.000
_cell.angle_alpha   90.00
_cell.angle_beta   90.00
_cell.angle_gamma   90.00
#
_symmetry.space_group_name_H-M   'P 1'
#
loop_
_entity.id
_entity.type
_entity.pdbx_description
1 polymer ?
#
loop_
_entity_poly.entity_id
_entity_poly.type
_entity_poly.pdbx_seq_one_letter_code
_entity_poly.pdbx_strand_id
1 'polypeptide(L)'
;MGYISNCLCTIMLIVLASAQLEADKLCIYKSQGNIWRISSAAPGEGIITVPYPAQNKEIEFGICEKVKCGDDEGYALMTDLGTGKCTLLTDDKKNPKVTPLGNEDLKLLFQNTNGPECEFDAAQDYKFQMVLECNGDDEDFSIDTSVEPDSCTYAVKAKKKAGCPFIRGNAIWKFLDKYSVYVTPAVIIVGAFFLMVGGYFKKISIFLIVLTSVVFISIFALYAFILPYSTPEWAGWVIIICSVIAGLIAGFFLATFLKIGVFLLGAWGGAMLATTLYGLFVYKISDKSYVLYIMIAVFALIIALLSLKLLKLVLVICTSFIGAYMVVRGAAVYIGGYTNEFQLINEIQAKDIDNIPWSAYVYILSIFALAVLGILFQQYRFKLLSRKGRSGDYQNL
;
A
#
# COMPACT_ATOMS: atom_id res chain seq x y z
N MET A 1 32.15 7.38 11.97
CA MET A 1 30.97 6.51 11.78
C MET A 1 29.74 7.01 12.53
N GLY A 2 29.84 7.65 13.71
CA GLY A 2 28.67 8.14 14.46
C GLY A 2 27.82 9.22 13.78
N TYR A 3 28.42 10.16 13.05
CA TYR A 3 27.68 11.27 12.42
C TYR A 3 26.75 10.85 11.27
N ILE A 4 27.09 9.79 10.54
CA ILE A 4 26.25 9.29 9.44
C ILE A 4 25.04 8.52 9.99
N SER A 5 25.21 7.80 11.11
CA SER A 5 24.13 7.07 11.77
C SER A 5 23.07 8.01 12.35
N ASN A 6 23.48 9.13 12.93
CA ASN A 6 22.55 10.10 13.51
C ASN A 6 21.77 10.84 12.43
N CYS A 7 22.41 11.19 11.31
CA CYS A 7 21.74 11.90 10.21
C CYS A 7 20.67 11.05 9.52
N LEU A 8 20.93 9.74 9.34
CA LEU A 8 19.95 8.77 8.81
C LEU A 8 18.72 8.63 9.72
N CYS A 9 18.92 8.61 11.03
CA CYS A 9 17.84 8.46 12.00
C CYS A 9 16.95 9.71 12.05
N THR A 10 17.53 10.92 11.98
CA THR A 10 16.76 12.17 11.98
C THR A 10 15.92 12.35 10.72
N ILE A 11 16.45 12.02 9.54
CA ILE A 11 15.68 12.09 8.29
C ILE A 11 14.50 11.11 8.33
N MET A 12 14.70 9.91 8.88
CA MET A 12 13.63 8.90 9.03
C MET A 12 12.50 9.40 9.96
N LEU A 13 12.84 10.09 11.06
CA LEU A 13 11.87 10.64 12.02
C LEU A 13 11.04 11.80 11.46
N ILE A 14 11.62 12.63 10.58
CA ILE A 14 10.89 13.75 9.96
C ILE A 14 9.86 13.22 8.94
N VAL A 15 10.22 12.19 8.17
CA VAL A 15 9.32 11.52 7.22
C VAL A 15 8.19 10.77 7.94
N LEU A 16 8.49 10.20 9.12
CA LEU A 16 7.53 9.52 10.00
C LEU A 16 6.39 10.43 10.48
N ALA A 17 6.72 11.64 10.95
CA ALA A 17 5.72 12.55 11.54
C ALA A 17 4.69 13.07 10.52
N SER A 18 5.05 13.05 9.25
CA SER A 18 4.35 13.80 8.23
C SER A 18 3.37 12.95 7.40
N ALA A 19 3.60 11.63 7.34
CA ALA A 19 2.69 10.68 6.69
C ALA A 19 1.41 10.39 7.50
N GLN A 20 1.43 10.58 8.83
CA GLN A 20 0.31 10.26 9.71
C GLN A 20 -0.87 11.24 9.57
N LEU A 21 -0.61 12.50 9.22
CA LEU A 21 -1.60 13.59 9.19
C LEU A 21 -2.55 13.57 7.97
N GLU A 22 -2.24 12.79 6.94
CA GLU A 22 -2.92 12.90 5.64
C GLU A 22 -3.89 11.75 5.34
N ALA A 23 -3.76 10.62 6.04
CA ALA A 23 -4.67 9.48 5.89
C ALA A 23 -6.12 9.82 6.26
N ASP A 24 -6.34 10.80 7.13
CA ASP A 24 -7.67 11.18 7.61
C ASP A 24 -8.53 11.89 6.56
N LYS A 25 -7.94 12.46 5.49
CA LYS A 25 -8.69 13.24 4.49
C LYS A 25 -9.34 12.43 3.38
N LEU A 26 -8.83 11.24 3.08
CA LEU A 26 -9.22 10.51 1.85
C LEU A 26 -10.39 9.53 2.01
N CYS A 27 -10.96 9.40 3.22
CA CYS A 27 -12.02 8.42 3.55
C CYS A 27 -11.80 7.03 2.94
N ILE A 28 -10.55 6.57 3.05
CA ILE A 28 -10.14 5.25 2.62
C ILE A 28 -10.10 4.37 3.86
N TYR A 29 -10.89 3.31 3.85
CA TYR A 29 -10.81 2.28 4.88
C TYR A 29 -9.92 1.14 4.38
N LYS A 30 -8.98 0.72 5.22
CA LYS A 30 -8.08 -0.42 4.95
C LYS A 30 -8.27 -1.45 6.04
N SER A 31 -8.57 -2.68 5.64
CA SER A 31 -8.74 -3.80 6.56
C SER A 31 -8.46 -5.10 5.84
N GLN A 32 -7.64 -5.96 6.44
CA GLN A 32 -7.35 -7.30 5.94
C GLN A 32 -6.82 -7.35 4.49
N GLY A 33 -6.05 -6.34 4.07
CA GLY A 33 -5.51 -6.22 2.71
C GLY A 33 -6.50 -5.69 1.66
N ASN A 34 -7.77 -5.55 2.00
CA ASN A 34 -8.77 -4.92 1.17
C ASN A 34 -8.76 -3.40 1.39
N ILE A 35 -8.97 -2.67 0.30
CA ILE A 35 -9.08 -1.21 0.33
C ILE A 35 -10.46 -0.83 -0.17
N TRP A 36 -11.21 -0.14 0.69
CA TRP A 36 -12.50 0.44 0.36
C TRP A 36 -12.32 1.93 0.16
N ARG A 37 -12.77 2.40 -1.00
CA ARG A 37 -12.88 3.82 -1.30
C ARG A 37 -14.33 4.20 -1.04
N ILE A 38 -14.58 4.70 0.17
CA ILE A 38 -15.94 4.95 0.64
C ILE A 38 -16.44 6.32 0.15
N SER A 39 -15.54 7.21 -0.26
CA SER A 39 -15.90 8.51 -0.84
C SER A 39 -16.82 8.41 -2.07
N SER A 40 -16.77 7.32 -2.84
CA SER A 40 -17.69 7.09 -3.97
C SER A 40 -19.08 6.57 -3.54
N ALA A 41 -19.27 6.25 -2.25
CA ALA A 41 -20.53 5.74 -1.73
C ALA A 41 -21.59 6.83 -1.58
N ALA A 42 -21.21 8.09 -1.42
CA ALA A 42 -22.17 9.20 -1.41
C ALA A 42 -22.46 9.70 -2.83
N PRO A 43 -23.73 9.97 -3.20
CA PRO A 43 -24.06 10.72 -4.40
C PRO A 43 -23.83 12.22 -4.16
N GLY A 44 -23.08 12.91 -5.04
CA GLY A 44 -22.92 14.37 -4.96
C GLY A 44 -22.12 14.85 -3.76
N GLU A 45 -22.64 15.85 -3.03
CA GLU A 45 -22.02 16.57 -1.90
C GLU A 45 -21.80 15.72 -0.63
N GLY A 46 -21.56 14.42 -0.73
CA GLY A 46 -21.16 13.61 0.42
C GLY A 46 -22.28 13.23 1.41
N ILE A 47 -23.44 13.89 1.34
CA ILE A 47 -24.57 13.74 2.27
C ILE A 47 -25.67 12.87 1.65
N ILE A 48 -26.18 11.91 2.43
CA ILE A 48 -27.24 10.98 2.03
C ILE A 48 -28.46 11.26 2.91
N THR A 49 -29.57 11.64 2.28
CA THR A 49 -30.86 11.83 2.95
C THR A 49 -31.74 10.60 2.76
N VAL A 50 -32.27 10.08 3.85
CA VAL A 50 -33.09 8.88 3.88
C VAL A 50 -34.42 9.19 4.56
N PRO A 51 -35.55 9.11 3.84
CA PRO A 51 -36.85 9.39 4.42
C PRO A 51 -37.24 8.30 5.40
N TYR A 52 -37.81 8.70 6.54
CA TYR A 52 -38.35 7.81 7.56
C TYR A 52 -39.86 8.06 7.76
N PRO A 53 -40.70 7.50 6.88
CA PRO A 53 -42.11 7.87 6.78
C PRO A 53 -42.93 7.51 8.02
N ALA A 54 -42.51 6.50 8.79
CA ALA A 54 -43.24 6.04 9.97
C ALA A 54 -43.36 7.11 11.08
N GLN A 55 -42.42 8.05 11.17
CA GLN A 55 -42.42 9.11 12.18
C GLN A 55 -42.46 10.52 11.59
N ASN A 56 -42.66 10.66 10.28
CA ASN A 56 -42.54 11.95 9.59
C ASN A 56 -41.17 12.63 9.87
N LYS A 57 -40.09 11.84 9.81
CA LYS A 57 -38.71 12.30 9.99
C LYS A 57 -37.87 11.93 8.78
N GLU A 58 -36.73 12.59 8.63
CA GLU A 58 -35.71 12.30 7.63
C GLU A 58 -34.35 12.21 8.31
N ILE A 59 -33.53 11.26 7.88
CA ILE A 59 -32.18 11.05 8.43
C ILE A 59 -31.19 11.49 7.36
N GLU A 60 -30.35 12.46 7.70
CA GLU A 60 -29.25 12.91 6.85
C GLU A 60 -27.93 12.45 7.44
N PHE A 61 -27.09 11.80 6.65
CA PHE A 61 -25.78 11.38 7.12
C PHE A 61 -24.72 11.51 6.04
N GLY A 62 -23.53 11.94 6.47
CA GLY A 62 -22.34 11.93 5.65
C GLY A 62 -21.43 10.79 6.08
N ILE A 63 -20.90 10.04 5.12
CA ILE A 63 -20.02 8.90 5.45
C ILE A 63 -18.62 9.38 5.86
N CYS A 64 -18.20 10.49 5.26
CA CYS A 64 -16.86 11.06 5.39
C CYS A 64 -16.90 12.57 5.66
N GLU A 65 -18.09 13.16 5.55
CA GLU A 65 -18.33 14.58 5.71
C GLU A 65 -19.29 14.78 6.87
N LYS A 66 -19.07 15.86 7.62
CA LYS A 66 -19.98 16.22 8.71
C LYS A 66 -21.17 16.98 8.13
N VAL A 67 -22.36 16.61 8.57
CA VAL A 67 -23.62 17.31 8.34
C VAL A 67 -23.80 18.35 9.46
N LYS A 68 -24.34 19.53 9.12
CA LYS A 68 -24.56 20.62 10.09
C LYS A 68 -26.02 20.66 10.54
N CYS A 69 -26.23 20.84 11.84
CA CYS A 69 -27.53 21.08 12.46
C CYS A 69 -27.42 22.36 13.30
N GLY A 70 -27.69 23.52 12.68
CA GLY A 70 -27.42 24.82 13.32
C GLY A 70 -25.92 25.06 13.46
N ASP A 71 -25.46 25.31 14.69
CA ASP A 71 -24.05 25.52 15.03
C ASP A 71 -23.31 24.19 15.32
N ASP A 72 -24.05 23.09 15.50
CA ASP A 72 -23.48 21.79 15.81
C ASP A 72 -23.22 20.98 14.52
N GLU A 73 -22.18 20.16 14.49
CA GLU A 73 -21.80 19.33 13.34
C GLU A 73 -21.64 17.86 13.75
N GLY A 74 -22.11 16.92 12.94
CA GLY A 74 -21.91 15.48 13.19
C GLY A 74 -22.01 14.65 11.92
N TYR A 75 -21.83 13.35 12.00
CA TYR A 75 -21.86 12.47 10.83
C TYR A 75 -23.28 12.01 10.46
N ALA A 76 -24.22 12.03 11.40
CA ALA A 76 -25.63 11.80 11.12
C ALA A 76 -26.51 12.73 11.97
N LEU A 77 -27.57 13.23 11.35
CA LEU A 77 -28.63 13.99 11.99
C LEU A 77 -29.99 13.45 11.57
N MET A 78 -31.00 13.77 12.37
CA MET A 78 -32.39 13.48 12.11
C MET A 78 -33.18 14.78 12.14
N THR A 79 -33.94 15.05 11.09
CA THR A 79 -34.81 16.23 10.98
C THR A 79 -36.27 15.79 11.07
N ASP A 80 -37.03 16.46 11.93
CA ASP A 80 -38.48 16.29 12.01
C ASP A 80 -39.17 17.15 10.93
N LEU A 81 -39.86 16.53 9.99
CA LEU A 81 -40.48 17.22 8.85
C LEU A 81 -41.65 18.14 9.25
N GLY A 82 -42.26 17.91 10.42
CA GLY A 82 -43.36 18.72 10.92
C GLY A 82 -42.90 19.99 11.61
N THR A 83 -41.80 19.92 12.36
CA THR A 83 -41.28 21.04 13.16
C THR A 83 -40.06 21.73 12.57
N GLY A 84 -39.36 21.07 11.64
CA GLY A 84 -38.05 21.51 11.14
C GLY A 84 -36.93 21.41 12.17
N LYS A 85 -37.17 20.78 13.33
CA LYS A 85 -36.15 20.61 14.37
C LYS A 85 -35.18 19.49 13.95
N CYS A 86 -33.90 19.82 13.90
CA CYS A 86 -32.84 18.84 13.68
C CYS A 86 -32.25 18.38 15.02
N THR A 87 -31.92 17.10 15.11
CA THR A 87 -31.29 16.45 16.26
C THR A 87 -30.11 15.63 15.76
N LEU A 88 -28.91 15.90 16.29
CA LEU A 88 -27.73 15.10 15.96
C LEU A 88 -27.85 13.68 16.51
N LEU A 89 -27.50 12.69 15.71
CA LEU A 89 -27.46 11.27 16.12
C LEU A 89 -26.04 10.85 16.55
N THR A 90 -25.06 11.74 16.39
CA THR A 90 -23.64 11.45 16.54
C THR A 90 -22.88 12.60 17.18
N ASP A 91 -21.88 12.27 18.02
CA ASP A 91 -20.91 13.22 18.59
C ASP A 91 -19.99 13.82 17.51
N ASP A 92 -19.69 15.11 17.63
CA ASP A 92 -18.82 15.89 16.75
C ASP A 92 -17.34 15.51 16.92
N LYS A 93 -16.96 14.95 18.09
CA LYS A 93 -15.57 14.74 18.49
C LYS A 93 -14.94 13.44 18.04
N LYS A 94 -15.74 12.45 17.62
CA LYS A 94 -15.24 11.11 17.27
C LYS A 94 -15.61 10.72 15.84
N ASN A 95 -14.58 10.34 15.08
CA ASN A 95 -14.78 9.75 13.76
C ASN A 95 -15.55 8.42 13.87
N PRO A 96 -16.41 8.09 12.90
CA PRO A 96 -17.16 6.84 12.90
C PRO A 96 -16.19 5.66 12.91
N LYS A 97 -16.46 4.68 13.78
CA LYS A 97 -15.68 3.45 13.81
C LYS A 97 -16.16 2.55 12.68
N VAL A 98 -15.29 2.25 11.74
CA VAL A 98 -15.58 1.32 10.64
C VAL A 98 -15.07 -0.07 11.03
N THR A 99 -15.95 -1.09 10.99
CA THR A 99 -15.58 -2.49 11.24
C THR A 99 -16.11 -3.39 10.12
N PRO A 100 -15.34 -4.39 9.66
CA PRO A 100 -15.85 -5.39 8.72
C PRO A 100 -16.85 -6.30 9.45
N LEU A 101 -18.01 -6.55 8.84
CA LEU A 101 -19.07 -7.35 9.45
C LEU A 101 -19.13 -8.73 8.79
N GLY A 102 -18.68 -9.76 9.52
CA GLY A 102 -18.64 -11.16 9.07
C GLY A 102 -17.29 -11.61 8.51
N ASN A 103 -17.17 -12.92 8.26
CA ASN A 103 -15.96 -13.53 7.69
C ASN A 103 -15.85 -13.38 6.17
N GLU A 104 -16.94 -12.99 5.51
CA GLU A 104 -16.98 -12.72 4.07
C GLU A 104 -17.00 -11.21 3.84
N ASP A 105 -15.81 -10.59 3.94
CA ASP A 105 -15.23 -9.32 3.43
C ASP A 105 -16.09 -8.26 2.65
N LEU A 106 -17.42 -8.25 2.74
CA LEU A 106 -18.32 -7.48 1.85
C LEU A 106 -19.27 -6.55 2.58
N LYS A 107 -19.20 -6.46 3.91
CA LYS A 107 -20.02 -5.55 4.71
C LYS A 107 -19.14 -4.67 5.58
N LEU A 108 -19.35 -3.36 5.50
CA LEU A 108 -18.75 -2.38 6.40
C LEU A 108 -19.81 -1.86 7.37
N LEU A 109 -19.53 -1.96 8.66
CA LEU A 109 -20.34 -1.34 9.71
C LEU A 109 -19.68 -0.03 10.11
N PHE A 110 -20.36 1.09 9.86
CA PHE A 110 -20.03 2.37 10.45
C PHE A 110 -20.82 2.51 11.73
N GLN A 111 -20.14 2.62 12.86
CA GLN A 111 -20.78 2.75 14.16
C GLN A 111 -20.34 4.04 14.84
N ASN A 112 -21.31 4.84 15.28
CA ASN A 112 -21.08 5.96 16.19
C ASN A 112 -21.92 5.76 17.46
N THR A 113 -21.27 5.88 18.62
CA THR A 113 -21.81 5.39 19.91
C THR A 113 -21.94 6.46 20.99
N ASN A 114 -22.04 7.75 20.65
CA ASN A 114 -22.15 8.81 21.67
C ASN A 114 -23.09 9.93 21.19
N GLY A 115 -24.30 9.61 20.72
CA GLY A 115 -25.31 10.63 20.46
C GLY A 115 -25.80 11.31 21.74
N PRO A 116 -26.69 12.32 21.63
CA PRO A 116 -27.41 12.84 22.79
C PRO A 116 -28.32 11.78 23.43
N GLU A 117 -28.77 12.05 24.66
CA GLU A 117 -29.69 11.19 25.40
C GLU A 117 -30.96 10.93 24.57
N CYS A 118 -31.38 9.67 24.54
CA CYS A 118 -32.53 9.22 23.78
C CYS A 118 -33.84 9.59 24.46
N GLU A 119 -34.82 10.08 23.70
CA GLU A 119 -36.13 10.49 24.26
C GLU A 119 -36.92 9.32 24.87
N PHE A 120 -36.67 8.09 24.40
CA PHE A 120 -37.37 6.88 24.87
C PHE A 120 -36.76 6.28 26.13
N ASP A 121 -35.45 6.46 26.33
CA ASP A 121 -34.70 5.91 27.46
C ASP A 121 -33.53 6.84 27.78
N ALA A 122 -33.68 7.65 28.84
CA ALA A 122 -32.66 8.58 29.30
C ALA A 122 -31.36 7.87 29.75
N ALA A 123 -31.36 6.53 29.91
CA ALA A 123 -30.16 5.76 30.21
C ALA A 123 -29.36 5.39 28.95
N GLN A 124 -29.87 5.67 27.75
CA GLN A 124 -29.22 5.32 26.49
C GLN A 124 -29.02 6.53 25.58
N ASP A 125 -27.84 6.59 24.98
CA ASP A 125 -27.52 7.57 23.93
C ASP A 125 -28.01 7.05 22.57
N TYR A 126 -28.35 7.98 21.67
CA TYR A 126 -28.59 7.63 20.27
C TYR A 126 -27.35 6.96 19.64
N LYS A 127 -27.60 5.88 18.88
CA LYS A 127 -26.59 5.15 18.13
C LYS A 127 -26.96 5.13 16.65
N PHE A 128 -26.03 5.52 15.80
CA PHE A 128 -26.18 5.40 14.36
C PHE A 128 -25.29 4.27 13.83
N GLN A 129 -25.90 3.35 13.08
CA GLN A 129 -25.23 2.23 12.43
C GLN A 129 -25.54 2.22 10.94
N MET A 130 -24.52 2.31 10.10
CA MET A 130 -24.67 2.11 8.66
C MET A 130 -23.99 0.80 8.28
N VAL A 131 -24.72 -0.12 7.64
CA VAL A 131 -24.18 -1.34 7.06
C VAL A 131 -24.12 -1.16 5.55
N LEU A 132 -22.92 -0.98 5.02
CA LEU A 132 -22.69 -0.88 3.58
C LEU A 132 -22.35 -2.27 3.03
N GLU A 133 -23.24 -2.85 2.25
CA GLU A 133 -23.05 -4.14 1.58
C GLU A 133 -22.57 -3.93 0.15
N CYS A 134 -21.57 -4.71 -0.27
CA CYS A 134 -21.13 -4.75 -1.66
C CYS A 134 -22.23 -5.30 -2.57
N ASN A 135 -22.65 -4.49 -3.55
CA ASN A 135 -23.42 -4.95 -4.69
C ASN A 135 -22.56 -4.82 -5.95
N GLY A 136 -22.33 -5.94 -6.64
CA GLY A 136 -21.47 -5.99 -7.83
C GLY A 136 -22.12 -5.38 -9.07
N ASP A 137 -23.46 -5.32 -9.08
CA ASP A 137 -24.24 -4.74 -10.16
C ASP A 137 -24.25 -3.21 -10.03
N ASP A 138 -24.04 -2.50 -11.15
CA ASP A 138 -24.03 -1.03 -11.25
C ASP A 138 -25.43 -0.40 -11.06
N GLU A 139 -26.40 -1.17 -10.56
CA GLU A 139 -27.77 -0.69 -10.35
C GLU A 139 -27.88 0.24 -9.14
N ASP A 140 -28.96 1.03 -9.16
CA ASP A 140 -29.25 2.16 -8.31
C ASP A 140 -28.98 1.91 -6.82
N PHE A 141 -28.57 2.98 -6.12
CA PHE A 141 -28.35 2.99 -4.69
C PHE A 141 -29.61 2.56 -3.93
N SER A 142 -29.68 1.28 -3.53
CA SER A 142 -30.81 0.75 -2.77
C SER A 142 -30.54 0.91 -1.28
N ILE A 143 -31.40 1.66 -0.61
CA ILE A 143 -31.37 1.86 0.84
C ILE A 143 -32.50 1.04 1.46
N ASP A 144 -32.12 0.01 2.22
CA ASP A 144 -33.04 -0.72 3.08
C ASP A 144 -32.96 -0.10 4.48
N THR A 145 -33.91 0.77 4.80
CA THR A 145 -34.06 1.28 6.17
C THR A 145 -34.71 0.23 7.04
N SER A 146 -33.93 -0.36 7.95
CA SER A 146 -34.45 -1.25 8.99
C SER A 146 -34.34 -0.53 10.32
N VAL A 147 -35.36 0.25 10.66
CA VAL A 147 -35.43 0.88 11.99
C VAL A 147 -36.31 0.00 12.86
N GLU A 148 -35.73 -0.49 13.95
CA GLU A 148 -36.47 -1.22 14.97
C GLU A 148 -37.30 -0.19 15.76
N PRO A 149 -38.65 -0.27 15.76
CA PRO A 149 -39.54 0.85 16.15
C PRO A 149 -39.36 1.44 17.56
N ASP A 150 -38.64 0.78 18.47
CA ASP A 150 -38.53 1.14 19.89
C ASP A 150 -37.09 1.17 20.41
N SER A 151 -36.11 1.36 19.52
CA SER A 151 -34.70 1.37 19.91
C SER A 151 -34.04 2.73 19.68
N CYS A 152 -33.13 3.13 20.58
CA CYS A 152 -32.25 4.29 20.39
C CYS A 152 -31.16 4.03 19.33
N THR A 153 -31.33 3.01 18.47
CA THR A 153 -30.37 2.61 17.44
C THR A 153 -30.98 2.72 16.05
N TYR A 154 -30.46 3.64 15.24
CA TYR A 154 -30.84 3.79 13.85
C TYR A 154 -29.89 2.99 12.97
N ALA A 155 -30.40 1.93 12.33
CA ALA A 155 -29.65 1.08 11.43
C ALA A 155 -30.06 1.31 9.96
N VAL A 156 -29.13 1.79 9.13
CA VAL A 156 -29.31 1.97 7.69
C VAL A 156 -28.53 0.90 6.96
N LYS A 157 -29.20 0.05 6.18
CA LYS A 157 -28.52 -0.89 5.29
C LYS A 157 -28.51 -0.31 3.89
N ALA A 158 -27.33 -0.13 3.32
CA ALA A 158 -27.16 0.40 1.98
C ALA A 158 -26.41 -0.62 1.12
N LYS A 159 -26.87 -0.84 -0.11
CA LYS A 159 -26.16 -1.67 -1.09
C LYS A 159 -25.59 -0.77 -2.17
N LYS A 160 -24.27 -0.82 -2.36
CA LYS A 160 -23.59 -0.03 -3.40
C LYS A 160 -22.29 -0.69 -3.83
N LYS A 161 -21.87 -0.42 -5.07
CA LYS A 161 -20.56 -0.83 -5.59
C LYS A 161 -19.38 -0.28 -4.77
N ALA A 162 -19.55 0.87 -4.12
CA ALA A 162 -18.57 1.43 -3.18
C ALA A 162 -18.40 0.58 -1.89
N GLY A 163 -19.39 -0.25 -1.56
CA GLY A 163 -19.27 -1.27 -0.51
C GLY A 163 -18.36 -2.43 -0.92
N CYS A 164 -18.09 -2.58 -2.21
CA CYS A 164 -17.11 -3.54 -2.71
C CYS A 164 -15.69 -3.00 -2.53
N PRO A 165 -14.74 -3.85 -2.13
CA PRO A 165 -13.34 -3.45 -2.09
C PRO A 165 -12.88 -3.07 -3.51
N PHE A 166 -12.42 -1.84 -3.68
CA PHE A 166 -11.89 -1.33 -4.96
C PHE A 166 -10.66 -2.13 -5.40
N ILE A 167 -9.83 -2.50 -4.43
CA ILE A 167 -8.76 -3.47 -4.60
C ILE A 167 -9.06 -4.60 -3.63
N ARG A 168 -9.46 -5.75 -4.19
CA ARG A 168 -9.38 -7.01 -3.46
C ARG A 168 -7.90 -7.25 -3.21
N GLY A 169 -7.50 -7.20 -1.94
CA GLY A 169 -6.14 -7.56 -1.59
C GLY A 169 -5.89 -8.97 -2.08
N ASN A 170 -5.00 -9.14 -3.07
CA ASN A 170 -4.53 -10.47 -3.44
C ASN A 170 -4.15 -11.18 -2.14
N ALA A 171 -4.48 -12.47 -2.00
CA ALA A 171 -4.26 -13.20 -0.74
C ALA A 171 -2.80 -13.12 -0.25
N ILE A 172 -1.85 -12.90 -1.16
CA ILE A 172 -0.46 -12.57 -0.88
C ILE A 172 -0.27 -11.34 0.02
N TRP A 173 -1.03 -10.25 -0.18
CA TRP A 173 -0.93 -9.03 0.63
C TRP A 173 -1.50 -9.24 2.03
N LYS A 174 -2.62 -9.97 2.15
CA LYS A 174 -3.16 -10.37 3.46
C LYS A 174 -2.16 -11.25 4.22
N PHE A 175 -1.49 -12.16 3.53
CA PHE A 175 -0.41 -12.97 4.10
C PHE A 175 0.80 -12.12 4.51
N LEU A 176 1.28 -11.22 3.64
CA LEU A 176 2.41 -10.33 3.91
C LEU A 176 2.11 -9.36 5.07
N ASP A 177 0.88 -8.85 5.17
CA ASP A 177 0.43 -7.97 6.25
C ASP A 177 0.37 -8.74 7.57
N LYS A 178 -0.24 -9.94 7.57
CA LYS A 178 -0.31 -10.82 8.74
C LYS A 178 1.06 -11.18 9.29
N TYR A 179 2.03 -11.48 8.42
CA TYR A 179 3.39 -11.87 8.80
C TYR A 179 4.42 -10.74 8.62
N SER A 180 3.96 -9.49 8.54
CA SER A 180 4.79 -8.31 8.32
C SER A 180 5.90 -8.17 9.36
N VAL A 181 5.62 -8.58 10.61
CA VAL A 181 6.59 -8.58 11.72
C VAL A 181 7.84 -9.41 11.41
N TYR A 182 7.73 -10.49 10.63
CA TYR A 182 8.86 -11.36 10.29
C TYR A 182 9.44 -11.08 8.91
N VAL A 183 8.57 -10.83 7.93
CA VAL A 183 9.00 -10.61 6.54
C VAL A 183 9.75 -9.28 6.41
N THR A 184 9.26 -8.23 7.06
CA THR A 184 9.78 -6.88 6.92
C THR A 184 11.23 -6.75 7.40
N PRO A 185 11.61 -7.23 8.62
CA PRO A 185 12.99 -7.18 9.06
C PRO A 185 13.92 -8.00 8.16
N ALA A 186 13.46 -9.16 7.67
CA ALA A 186 14.25 -9.97 6.75
C ALA A 186 14.54 -9.22 5.44
N VAL A 187 13.54 -8.55 4.86
CA VAL A 187 13.70 -7.70 3.67
C VAL A 187 14.64 -6.53 3.93
N ILE A 188 14.55 -5.87 5.09
CA ILE A 188 15.46 -4.76 5.46
C ILE A 188 16.89 -5.26 5.59
N ILE A 189 17.13 -6.41 6.25
CA ILE A 189 18.47 -6.99 6.43
C ILE A 189 19.09 -7.33 5.07
N VAL A 190 18.34 -8.00 4.20
CA VAL A 190 18.79 -8.33 2.83
C VAL A 190 19.03 -7.05 2.02
N GLY A 191 18.15 -6.05 2.14
CA GLY A 191 18.31 -4.75 1.51
C GLY A 191 19.57 -4.01 1.97
N ALA A 192 19.83 -3.99 3.28
CA ALA A 192 21.02 -3.39 3.85
C ALA A 192 22.31 -4.09 3.38
N PHE A 193 22.29 -5.42 3.25
CA PHE A 193 23.39 -6.18 2.65
C PHE A 193 23.67 -5.72 1.21
N PHE A 194 22.64 -5.62 0.37
CA PHE A 194 22.80 -5.14 -1.01
C PHE A 194 23.28 -3.70 -1.08
N LEU A 195 22.77 -2.83 -0.19
CA LEU A 195 23.12 -1.41 -0.14
C LEU A 195 24.60 -1.20 0.24
N MET A 196 25.13 -1.97 1.19
CA MET A 196 26.49 -1.75 1.70
C MET A 196 27.56 -2.61 1.03
N VAL A 197 27.24 -3.86 0.66
CA VAL A 197 28.23 -4.88 0.29
C VAL A 197 27.92 -5.57 -1.04
N GLY A 198 26.78 -5.28 -1.68
CA GLY A 198 26.35 -5.92 -2.92
C GLY A 198 27.38 -5.83 -4.05
N GLY A 199 28.05 -4.69 -4.17
CA GLY A 199 29.13 -4.48 -5.15
C GLY A 199 30.38 -5.34 -4.97
N TYR A 200 30.62 -5.81 -3.74
CA TYR A 200 31.86 -6.47 -3.36
C TYR A 200 31.81 -7.98 -3.61
N PHE A 201 30.73 -8.64 -3.17
CA PHE A 201 30.55 -10.08 -3.35
C PHE A 201 29.66 -10.37 -4.56
N LYS A 202 30.20 -10.27 -5.78
CA LYS A 202 29.40 -10.39 -7.01
C LYS A 202 28.62 -11.71 -7.10
N LYS A 203 29.28 -12.85 -6.83
CA LYS A 203 28.65 -14.19 -6.89
C LYS A 203 27.53 -14.34 -5.86
N ILE A 204 27.78 -13.93 -4.61
CA ILE A 204 26.77 -13.96 -3.54
C ILE A 204 25.61 -13.02 -3.86
N SER A 205 25.90 -11.84 -4.39
CA SER A 205 24.86 -10.86 -4.72
C SER A 205 23.98 -11.33 -5.86
N ILE A 206 24.57 -11.88 -6.93
CA ILE A 206 23.80 -12.51 -8.02
C ILE A 206 22.95 -13.66 -7.49
N PHE A 207 23.53 -14.54 -6.66
CA PHE A 207 22.81 -15.64 -6.02
C PHE A 207 21.60 -15.14 -5.23
N LEU A 208 21.79 -14.16 -4.34
CA LEU A 208 20.73 -13.62 -3.49
C LEU A 208 19.64 -12.90 -4.30
N ILE A 209 20.00 -12.16 -5.35
CA ILE A 209 19.03 -11.44 -6.18
C ILE A 209 18.18 -12.41 -6.99
N VAL A 210 18.80 -13.45 -7.56
CA VAL A 210 18.05 -14.50 -8.27
C VAL A 210 17.15 -15.24 -7.30
N LEU A 211 17.65 -15.63 -6.12
CA LEU A 211 16.87 -16.27 -5.07
C LEU A 211 15.64 -15.43 -4.71
N THR A 212 15.82 -14.15 -4.38
CA THR A 212 14.69 -13.28 -3.99
C THR A 212 13.73 -13.02 -5.15
N SER A 213 14.24 -12.84 -6.37
CA SER A 213 13.40 -12.62 -7.56
C SER A 213 12.56 -13.85 -7.90
N VAL A 214 13.15 -15.05 -7.89
CA VAL A 214 12.42 -16.30 -8.14
C VAL A 214 11.37 -16.54 -7.06
N VAL A 215 11.72 -16.29 -5.79
CA VAL A 215 10.76 -16.40 -4.68
C VAL A 215 9.59 -15.45 -4.88
N PHE A 216 9.86 -14.17 -5.17
CA PHE A 216 8.81 -13.17 -5.33
C PHE A 216 7.93 -13.44 -6.56
N ILE A 217 8.53 -13.74 -7.71
CA ILE A 217 7.81 -14.04 -8.95
C ILE A 217 6.97 -15.31 -8.81
N SER A 218 7.50 -16.37 -8.19
CA SER A 218 6.77 -17.64 -8.00
C SER A 218 5.58 -17.44 -7.06
N ILE A 219 5.77 -16.77 -5.92
CA ILE A 219 4.67 -16.46 -5.00
C ILE A 219 3.63 -15.60 -5.72
N PHE A 220 4.05 -14.54 -6.40
CA PHE A 220 3.12 -13.65 -7.12
C PHE A 220 2.33 -14.41 -8.20
N ALA A 221 2.99 -15.21 -9.03
CA ALA A 221 2.34 -15.98 -10.08
C ALA A 221 1.35 -17.01 -9.51
N LEU A 222 1.74 -17.76 -8.48
CA LEU A 222 0.85 -18.75 -7.85
C LEU A 222 -0.39 -18.10 -7.23
N TYR A 223 -0.23 -16.99 -6.52
CA TYR A 223 -1.35 -16.26 -5.92
C TYR A 223 -2.20 -15.51 -6.95
N ALA A 224 -1.63 -15.08 -8.08
CA ALA A 224 -2.37 -14.35 -9.11
C ALA A 224 -3.18 -15.29 -10.02
N PHE A 225 -2.66 -16.48 -10.35
CA PHE A 225 -3.25 -17.34 -11.38
C PHE A 225 -3.90 -18.62 -10.86
N ILE A 226 -3.44 -19.16 -9.73
CA ILE A 226 -3.79 -20.54 -9.32
C ILE A 226 -4.63 -20.57 -8.04
N LEU A 227 -4.31 -19.72 -7.06
CA LEU A 227 -4.87 -19.86 -5.72
C LEU A 227 -6.18 -19.07 -5.55
N PRO A 228 -7.25 -19.69 -5.04
CA PRO A 228 -8.48 -18.97 -4.72
C PRO A 228 -8.25 -18.06 -3.51
N TYR A 229 -9.09 -17.02 -3.37
CA TYR A 229 -9.02 -16.08 -2.24
C TYR A 229 -9.13 -16.77 -0.87
N SER A 230 -9.90 -17.85 -0.77
CA SER A 230 -10.06 -18.66 0.45
C SER A 230 -8.97 -19.73 0.60
N THR A 231 -7.71 -19.37 0.36
CA THR A 231 -6.58 -20.29 0.54
C THR A 231 -6.22 -20.40 2.03
N PRO A 232 -6.13 -21.61 2.60
CA PRO A 232 -5.76 -21.79 3.98
C PRO A 232 -4.29 -21.41 4.23
N GLU A 233 -3.97 -20.96 5.44
CA GLU A 233 -2.67 -20.36 5.79
C GLU A 233 -1.48 -21.32 5.59
N TRP A 234 -1.69 -22.62 5.84
CA TRP A 234 -0.65 -23.64 5.67
C TRP A 234 -0.17 -23.75 4.21
N ALA A 235 -1.06 -23.50 3.24
CA ALA A 235 -0.70 -23.55 1.83
C ALA A 235 0.28 -22.42 1.46
N GLY A 236 0.13 -21.24 2.07
CA GLY A 236 1.07 -20.13 1.91
C GLY A 236 2.50 -20.48 2.31
N TRP A 237 2.67 -21.18 3.43
CA TRP A 237 4.00 -21.65 3.88
C TRP A 237 4.61 -22.69 2.95
N VAL A 238 3.80 -23.64 2.45
CA VAL A 238 4.26 -24.64 1.47
C VAL A 238 4.77 -23.94 0.21
N ILE A 239 4.02 -22.96 -0.30
CA ILE A 239 4.40 -22.18 -1.49
C ILE A 239 5.72 -21.44 -1.27
N ILE A 240 5.91 -20.81 -0.10
CA ILE A 240 7.15 -20.12 0.22
C ILE A 240 8.33 -21.09 0.25
N ILE A 241 8.19 -22.25 0.92
CA ILE A 241 9.25 -23.26 0.99
C ILE A 241 9.61 -23.78 -0.41
N CYS A 242 8.61 -24.14 -1.22
CA CYS A 242 8.83 -24.58 -2.59
C CYS A 242 9.52 -23.50 -3.44
N SER A 243 9.10 -22.23 -3.30
CA SER A 243 9.69 -21.11 -4.03
C SER A 243 11.12 -20.82 -3.59
N VAL A 244 11.44 -20.98 -2.31
CA VAL A 244 12.81 -20.85 -1.78
C VAL A 244 13.70 -21.96 -2.34
N ILE A 245 13.24 -23.21 -2.36
CA ILE A 245 14.01 -24.33 -2.94
C ILE A 245 14.27 -24.07 -4.44
N ALA A 246 13.25 -23.66 -5.20
CA ALA A 246 13.41 -23.32 -6.61
C ALA A 246 14.41 -22.15 -6.81
N GLY A 247 14.32 -21.12 -5.97
CA GLY A 247 15.24 -19.98 -6.00
C GLY A 247 16.68 -20.34 -5.60
N LEU A 248 16.88 -21.28 -4.68
CA LEU A 248 18.22 -21.76 -4.30
C LEU A 248 18.89 -22.49 -5.47
N ILE A 249 18.13 -23.35 -6.17
CA ILE A 249 18.60 -24.06 -7.35
C ILE A 249 18.94 -23.05 -8.46
N ALA A 250 17.99 -22.20 -8.84
CA ALA A 250 18.19 -21.20 -9.90
C ALA A 250 19.32 -20.22 -9.58
N GLY A 251 19.40 -19.76 -8.32
CA GLY A 251 20.45 -18.88 -7.83
C GLY A 251 21.83 -19.52 -7.93
N PHE A 252 21.96 -20.79 -7.55
CA PHE A 252 23.22 -21.53 -7.64
C PHE A 252 23.69 -21.67 -9.10
N PHE A 253 22.77 -22.02 -10.01
CA PHE A 253 23.09 -22.10 -11.44
C PHE A 253 23.52 -20.75 -12.02
N LEU A 254 22.78 -19.66 -11.75
CA LEU A 254 23.12 -18.33 -12.29
C LEU A 254 24.36 -17.70 -11.66
N ALA A 255 24.67 -18.03 -10.40
CA ALA A 255 25.93 -17.61 -9.76
C ALA A 255 27.16 -18.21 -10.46
N THR A 256 27.01 -19.33 -11.16
CA THR A 256 28.08 -19.95 -11.98
C THR A 256 28.30 -19.17 -13.28
N PHE A 257 27.26 -18.56 -13.86
CA PHE A 257 27.33 -17.79 -15.11
C PHE A 257 27.26 -16.28 -14.85
N LEU A 258 28.32 -15.72 -14.25
CA LEU A 258 28.38 -14.32 -13.81
C LEU A 258 27.94 -13.30 -14.89
N LYS A 259 28.31 -13.50 -16.17
CA LYS A 259 27.92 -12.58 -17.26
C LYS A 259 26.41 -12.55 -17.49
N ILE A 260 25.76 -13.72 -17.46
CA ILE A 260 24.31 -13.84 -17.60
C ILE A 260 23.61 -13.26 -16.37
N GLY A 261 24.14 -13.56 -15.18
CA GLY A 261 23.61 -13.01 -13.93
C GLY A 261 23.63 -11.48 -13.89
N VAL A 262 24.72 -10.84 -14.35
CA VAL A 262 24.80 -9.38 -14.40
C VAL A 262 23.91 -8.78 -15.51
N PHE A 263 23.74 -9.47 -16.64
CA PHE A 263 22.78 -9.07 -17.66
C PHE A 263 21.34 -9.03 -17.12
N LEU A 264 20.91 -10.10 -16.44
CA LEU A 264 19.59 -10.17 -15.81
C LEU A 264 19.42 -9.16 -14.67
N LEU A 265 20.48 -8.95 -13.87
CA LEU A 265 20.50 -7.91 -12.84
C LEU A 265 20.33 -6.51 -13.42
N GLY A 266 21.01 -6.22 -14.54
CA GLY A 266 20.86 -4.97 -15.28
C GLY A 266 19.45 -4.79 -15.81
N ALA A 267 18.85 -5.84 -16.38
CA ALA A 267 17.47 -5.82 -16.84
C ALA A 267 16.49 -5.52 -15.69
N TRP A 268 16.64 -6.21 -14.56
CA TRP A 268 15.81 -6.00 -13.37
C TRP A 268 15.96 -4.61 -12.78
N GLY A 269 17.21 -4.13 -12.63
CA GLY A 269 17.49 -2.77 -12.16
C GLY A 269 16.92 -1.70 -13.09
N GLY A 270 16.96 -1.93 -14.41
CA GLY A 270 16.35 -1.03 -15.39
C GLY A 270 14.83 -1.03 -15.34
N ALA A 271 14.19 -2.19 -15.15
CA ALA A 271 12.74 -2.28 -14.94
C ALA A 271 12.31 -1.50 -13.69
N MET A 272 13.03 -1.65 -12.57
CA MET A 272 12.76 -0.93 -11.32
C MET A 272 12.98 0.58 -11.44
N LEU A 273 14.01 0.99 -12.18
CA LEU A 273 14.23 2.41 -12.47
C LEU A 273 13.08 2.98 -13.32
N ALA A 274 12.62 2.25 -14.33
CA ALA A 274 11.51 2.68 -15.17
C ALA A 274 10.20 2.82 -14.40
N THR A 275 9.85 1.85 -13.54
CA THR A 275 8.63 1.94 -12.70
C THR A 275 8.69 3.14 -11.75
N THR A 276 9.85 3.38 -11.14
CA THR A 276 10.05 4.52 -10.23
C THR A 276 9.97 5.85 -10.97
N LEU A 277 10.60 5.96 -12.15
CA LEU A 277 10.53 7.18 -12.98
C LEU A 277 9.12 7.44 -13.52
N TYR A 278 8.40 6.39 -13.89
CA TYR A 278 7.01 6.51 -14.35
C TYR A 278 6.13 7.11 -13.25
N GLY A 279 6.26 6.61 -12.02
CA GLY A 279 5.53 7.10 -10.86
C GLY A 279 5.91 8.52 -10.41
N LEU A 280 7.07 9.05 -10.82
CA LEU A 280 7.46 10.42 -10.51
C LEU A 280 6.99 11.46 -11.53
N PHE A 281 7.12 11.16 -12.82
CA PHE A 281 7.00 12.18 -13.86
C PHE A 281 6.02 11.82 -14.97
N VAL A 282 6.07 10.57 -15.44
CA VAL A 282 5.45 10.23 -16.73
C VAL A 282 3.94 10.10 -16.63
N TYR A 283 3.43 9.68 -15.48
CA TYR A 283 1.99 9.60 -15.27
C TYR A 283 1.29 10.97 -15.41
N LYS A 284 1.99 12.09 -15.21
CA LYS A 284 1.43 13.44 -15.41
C LYS A 284 1.29 13.83 -16.89
N ILE A 285 2.02 13.15 -17.77
CA ILE A 285 2.07 13.46 -19.20
C ILE A 285 1.14 12.52 -19.98
N SER A 286 0.98 11.28 -19.52
CA SER A 286 0.17 10.27 -20.21
C SER A 286 -0.50 9.31 -19.23
N ASP A 287 -1.83 9.24 -19.29
CA ASP A 287 -2.66 8.32 -18.50
C ASP A 287 -2.67 6.88 -19.03
N LYS A 288 -2.01 6.64 -20.17
CA LYS A 288 -2.11 5.37 -20.89
C LYS A 288 -1.15 4.32 -20.32
N SER A 289 -1.70 3.21 -19.81
CA SER A 289 -0.95 2.12 -19.16
C SER A 289 0.14 1.49 -20.03
N TYR A 290 0.02 1.51 -21.36
CA TYR A 290 1.05 0.95 -22.26
C TYR A 290 2.37 1.70 -22.20
N VAL A 291 2.37 2.98 -21.80
CA VAL A 291 3.60 3.80 -21.70
C VAL A 291 4.52 3.22 -20.64
N LEU A 292 3.98 2.76 -19.51
CA LEU A 292 4.75 2.10 -18.45
C LEU A 292 5.46 0.84 -18.99
N TYR A 293 4.76 -0.04 -19.70
CA TYR A 293 5.35 -1.28 -20.22
C TYR A 293 6.44 -1.01 -21.25
N ILE A 294 6.26 -0.02 -22.12
CA ILE A 294 7.28 0.41 -23.09
C ILE A 294 8.52 0.95 -22.36
N MET A 295 8.32 1.79 -21.34
CA MET A 295 9.44 2.30 -20.52
C MET A 295 10.21 1.18 -19.84
N ILE A 296 9.51 0.22 -19.22
CA ILE A 296 10.14 -0.95 -18.59
C ILE A 296 10.97 -1.70 -19.61
N ALA A 297 10.42 -2.02 -20.78
CA ALA A 297 11.12 -2.76 -21.84
C ALA A 297 12.38 -2.02 -22.31
N VAL A 298 12.27 -0.71 -22.57
CA VAL A 298 13.38 0.12 -23.07
C VAL A 298 14.50 0.25 -22.03
N PHE A 299 14.18 0.64 -20.80
CA PHE A 299 15.19 0.82 -19.74
C PHE A 299 15.82 -0.49 -19.32
N ALA A 300 15.03 -1.58 -19.21
CA ALA A 300 15.57 -2.91 -18.92
C ALA A 300 16.57 -3.33 -20.01
N LEU A 301 16.24 -3.17 -21.29
CA LEU A 301 17.12 -3.54 -22.39
C LEU A 301 18.40 -2.69 -22.42
N ILE A 302 18.29 -1.37 -22.27
CA ILE A 302 19.45 -0.46 -22.29
C ILE A 302 20.42 -0.80 -21.15
N ILE A 303 19.91 -0.95 -19.93
CA ILE A 303 20.76 -1.20 -18.76
C ILE A 303 21.31 -2.63 -18.79
N ALA A 304 20.55 -3.61 -19.29
CA ALA A 304 21.05 -4.97 -19.51
C ALA A 304 22.21 -5.01 -20.52
N LEU A 305 22.10 -4.33 -21.66
CA LEU A 305 23.19 -4.23 -22.64
C LEU A 305 24.40 -3.47 -22.09
N LEU A 306 24.17 -2.39 -21.34
CA LEU A 306 25.23 -1.62 -20.69
C LEU A 306 25.99 -2.45 -19.66
N SER A 307 25.29 -3.35 -18.95
CA SER A 307 25.87 -4.25 -17.94
C SER A 307 26.93 -5.20 -18.51
N LEU A 308 26.84 -5.54 -19.80
CA LEU A 308 27.82 -6.40 -20.48
C LEU A 308 29.18 -5.70 -20.64
N LYS A 309 29.17 -4.38 -20.86
CA LYS A 309 30.40 -3.57 -21.01
C LYS A 309 30.91 -3.04 -19.68
N LEU A 310 30.01 -2.65 -18.79
CA LEU A 310 30.33 -1.95 -17.54
C LEU A 310 29.95 -2.78 -16.30
N LEU A 311 30.29 -4.07 -16.33
CA LEU A 311 29.86 -5.08 -15.33
C LEU A 311 30.03 -4.59 -13.88
N LYS A 312 31.19 -4.05 -13.53
CA LYS A 312 31.48 -3.58 -12.16
C LYS A 312 30.63 -2.37 -11.77
N LEU A 313 30.48 -1.40 -12.67
CA LEU A 313 29.76 -0.16 -12.40
C LEU A 313 28.25 -0.43 -12.28
N VAL A 314 27.70 -1.15 -13.25
CA VAL A 314 26.26 -1.47 -13.27
C VAL A 314 25.88 -2.33 -12.08
N LEU A 315 26.70 -3.32 -11.71
CA LEU A 315 26.43 -4.14 -10.53
C LEU A 315 26.41 -3.32 -9.23
N VAL A 316 27.32 -2.35 -9.04
CA VAL A 316 27.29 -1.44 -7.87
C VAL A 316 26.03 -0.57 -7.86
N ILE A 317 25.67 0.00 -9.01
CA ILE A 317 24.48 0.86 -9.14
C ILE A 317 23.19 0.06 -8.87
N CYS A 318 23.01 -1.09 -9.55
CA CYS A 318 21.82 -1.91 -9.40
C CYS A 318 21.67 -2.46 -7.98
N THR A 319 22.74 -2.99 -7.37
CA THR A 319 22.67 -3.51 -5.99
C THR A 319 22.38 -2.42 -4.97
N SER A 320 22.97 -1.23 -5.13
CA SER A 320 22.67 -0.09 -4.25
C SER A 320 21.21 0.37 -4.39
N PHE A 321 20.69 0.43 -5.62
CA PHE A 321 19.31 0.84 -5.88
C PHE A 321 18.30 -0.18 -5.35
N ILE A 322 18.51 -1.48 -5.62
CA ILE A 322 17.66 -2.56 -5.09
C ILE A 322 17.71 -2.58 -3.55
N GLY A 323 18.91 -2.45 -2.96
CA GLY A 323 19.07 -2.40 -1.52
C GLY A 323 18.34 -1.21 -0.87
N ALA A 324 18.47 -0.02 -1.45
CA ALA A 324 17.76 1.17 -1.00
C ALA A 324 16.24 1.00 -1.11
N TYR A 325 15.75 0.45 -2.22
CA TYR A 325 14.34 0.13 -2.41
C TYR A 325 13.83 -0.82 -1.32
N MET A 326 14.53 -1.94 -1.06
CA MET A 326 14.14 -2.91 -0.04
C MET A 326 14.14 -2.31 1.38
N VAL A 327 15.13 -1.48 1.72
CA VAL A 327 15.19 -0.83 3.05
C VAL A 327 14.05 0.17 3.22
N VAL A 328 13.83 1.06 2.25
CA VAL A 328 12.75 2.06 2.34
C VAL A 328 11.38 1.38 2.32
N ARG A 329 11.17 0.40 1.43
CA ARG A 329 9.91 -0.34 1.39
C ARG A 329 9.66 -1.14 2.64
N GLY A 330 10.68 -1.79 3.20
CA GLY A 330 10.55 -2.48 4.47
C GLY A 330 10.18 -1.51 5.59
N ALA A 331 10.87 -0.38 5.71
CA ALA A 331 10.52 0.64 6.68
C ALA A 331 9.07 1.14 6.50
N ALA A 332 8.66 1.40 5.26
CA ALA A 332 7.35 1.90 4.92
C ALA A 332 6.19 0.99 5.38
N VAL A 333 6.40 -0.33 5.50
CA VAL A 333 5.38 -1.24 6.05
C VAL A 333 5.10 -0.94 7.52
N TYR A 334 6.12 -0.60 8.31
CA TYR A 334 5.94 -0.23 9.72
C TYR A 334 5.44 1.20 9.91
N ILE A 335 5.87 2.11 9.03
CA ILE A 335 5.47 3.51 9.09
C ILE A 335 4.02 3.69 8.62
N GLY A 336 3.59 2.91 7.63
CA GLY A 336 2.34 3.13 6.92
C GLY A 336 2.44 4.28 5.91
N GLY A 337 1.30 4.69 5.36
CA GLY A 337 1.21 5.81 4.41
C GLY A 337 1.85 5.58 3.04
N TYR A 338 2.41 4.39 2.77
CA TYR A 338 2.96 4.03 1.48
C TYR A 338 1.88 3.39 0.60
N THR A 339 1.60 4.00 -0.54
CA THR A 339 0.74 3.45 -1.60
C THR A 339 1.54 2.52 -2.50
N ASN A 340 1.20 1.23 -2.55
CA ASN A 340 1.90 0.26 -3.42
C ASN A 340 1.94 0.74 -4.88
N GLU A 341 3.00 0.49 -5.65
CA GLU A 341 3.10 1.02 -7.03
C GLU A 341 1.94 0.53 -7.91
N PHE A 342 1.49 -0.71 -7.70
CA PHE A 342 0.32 -1.23 -8.41
C PHE A 342 -0.97 -0.48 -8.06
N GLN A 343 -1.11 -0.06 -6.80
CA GLN A 343 -2.26 0.76 -6.38
C GLN A 343 -2.15 2.14 -7.00
N LEU A 344 -0.96 2.74 -6.97
CA LEU A 344 -0.70 4.02 -7.63
C LEU A 344 -1.00 3.96 -9.13
N ILE A 345 -0.61 2.88 -9.83
CA ILE A 345 -0.94 2.67 -11.24
C ILE A 345 -2.46 2.58 -11.46
N ASN A 346 -3.18 1.88 -10.58
CA ASN A 346 -4.63 1.75 -10.67
C ASN A 346 -5.34 3.09 -10.38
N GLU A 347 -4.82 3.88 -9.44
CA GLU A 347 -5.34 5.22 -9.11
C GLU A 347 -5.11 6.20 -10.27
N ILE A 348 -3.93 6.13 -10.90
CA ILE A 348 -3.62 6.87 -12.13
C ILE A 348 -4.60 6.48 -13.25
N GLN A 349 -4.85 5.18 -13.44
CA GLN A 349 -5.81 4.70 -14.44
C GLN A 349 -7.25 5.15 -14.15
N ALA A 350 -7.60 5.29 -12.87
CA ALA A 350 -8.89 5.81 -12.42
C ALA A 350 -9.01 7.34 -12.58
N LYS A 351 -7.98 8.03 -13.12
CA LYS A 351 -7.91 9.49 -13.28
C LYS A 351 -8.01 10.27 -11.97
N ASP A 352 -7.68 9.65 -10.85
CA ASP A 352 -7.71 10.27 -9.53
C ASP A 352 -6.34 10.86 -9.18
N ILE A 353 -5.84 11.73 -10.06
CA ILE A 353 -4.44 12.16 -10.06
C ILE A 353 -4.17 13.25 -9.01
N ASP A 354 -5.20 14.01 -8.66
CA ASP A 354 -5.09 15.15 -7.73
C ASP A 354 -4.88 14.70 -6.27
N ASN A 355 -5.12 13.42 -5.96
CA ASN A 355 -5.13 12.88 -4.61
C ASN A 355 -3.94 11.96 -4.28
N ILE A 356 -2.87 11.96 -5.09
CA ILE A 356 -1.66 11.19 -4.75
C ILE A 356 -1.02 11.81 -3.50
N PRO A 357 -0.92 11.08 -2.38
CA PRO A 357 -0.41 11.65 -1.13
C PRO A 357 1.05 12.06 -1.30
N TRP A 358 1.43 13.19 -0.71
CA TRP A 358 2.81 13.69 -0.87
C TRP A 358 3.84 12.72 -0.24
N SER A 359 3.39 11.89 0.71
CA SER A 359 4.18 10.81 1.33
C SER A 359 4.81 9.88 0.29
N ALA A 360 4.12 9.57 -0.81
CA ALA A 360 4.62 8.70 -1.87
C ALA A 360 5.91 9.26 -2.49
N TYR A 361 5.96 10.57 -2.74
CA TYR A 361 7.15 11.23 -3.30
C TYR A 361 8.33 11.24 -2.33
N VAL A 362 8.05 11.39 -1.03
CA VAL A 362 9.10 11.34 0.01
C VAL A 362 9.76 9.98 0.06
N TYR A 363 8.98 8.90 -0.03
CA TYR A 363 9.52 7.56 -0.08
C TYR A 363 10.37 7.33 -1.34
N ILE A 364 9.90 7.78 -2.50
CA ILE A 364 10.68 7.68 -3.75
C ILE A 364 11.98 8.47 -3.65
N LEU A 365 11.93 9.72 -3.15
CA LEU A 365 13.11 10.55 -2.95
C LEU A 365 14.11 9.88 -1.98
N SER A 366 13.60 9.27 -0.92
CA SER A 366 14.40 8.51 0.06
C SER A 366 15.10 7.31 -0.58
N ILE A 367 14.47 6.62 -1.52
CA ILE A 367 15.08 5.51 -2.27
C ILE A 367 16.26 6.02 -3.12
N PHE A 368 16.12 7.17 -3.79
CA PHE A 368 17.23 7.74 -4.56
C PHE A 368 18.37 8.23 -3.67
N ALA A 369 18.07 8.93 -2.56
CA ALA A 369 19.08 9.39 -1.60
C ALA A 369 19.86 8.21 -0.98
N LEU A 370 19.10 7.25 -0.40
CA LEU A 370 19.32 5.79 -0.43
C LEU A 370 20.46 5.31 -1.31
N ALA A 371 20.11 5.14 -2.58
CA ALA A 371 20.93 4.52 -3.59
C ALA A 371 22.22 5.30 -3.84
N VAL A 372 22.17 6.64 -3.87
CA VAL A 372 23.36 7.49 -4.07
C VAL A 372 24.36 7.30 -2.93
N LEU A 373 23.90 7.29 -1.68
CA LEU A 373 24.76 7.03 -0.52
C LEU A 373 25.37 5.63 -0.58
N GLY A 374 24.58 4.62 -0.96
CA GLY A 374 25.05 3.25 -1.19
C GLY A 374 26.15 3.18 -2.26
N ILE A 375 25.93 3.83 -3.41
CA ILE A 375 26.91 3.88 -4.52
C ILE A 375 28.22 4.52 -4.05
N LEU A 376 28.15 5.69 -3.40
CA LEU A 376 29.34 6.40 -2.91
C LEU A 376 30.10 5.55 -1.88
N PHE A 377 29.37 4.91 -0.96
CA PHE A 377 29.96 4.03 0.06
C PHE A 377 30.66 2.82 -0.56
N GLN A 378 30.01 2.11 -1.48
CA GLN A 378 30.58 0.95 -2.16
C GLN A 378 31.81 1.33 -3.00
N GLN A 379 31.75 2.44 -3.74
CA GLN A 379 32.88 2.95 -4.52
C GLN A 379 34.06 3.35 -3.63
N TYR A 380 33.80 4.03 -2.51
CA TYR A 380 34.84 4.39 -1.55
C TYR A 380 35.55 3.14 -0.99
N ARG A 381 34.77 2.13 -0.57
CA ARG A 381 35.30 0.85 -0.10
C ARG A 381 36.11 0.13 -1.18
N PHE A 382 35.65 0.16 -2.42
CA PHE A 382 36.36 -0.43 -3.55
C PHE A 382 37.74 0.23 -3.78
N LYS A 383 37.80 1.58 -3.76
CA LYS A 383 39.07 2.33 -3.88
C LYS A 383 40.04 2.06 -2.73
N LEU A 384 39.54 1.87 -1.50
CA LEU A 384 40.40 1.53 -0.36
C LEU A 384 41.03 0.14 -0.52
N LEU A 385 40.28 -0.82 -1.05
CA LEU A 385 40.78 -2.19 -1.26
C LEU A 385 41.78 -2.27 -2.41
N SER A 386 41.57 -1.52 -3.49
CA SER A 386 42.53 -1.45 -4.59
C SER A 386 43.88 -0.87 -4.16
N ARG A 387 43.91 0.04 -3.18
CA ARG A 387 45.17 0.59 -2.61
C ARG A 387 45.95 -0.42 -1.78
N LYS A 388 45.30 -1.42 -1.16
CA LYS A 388 45.96 -2.40 -0.28
C LYS A 388 46.68 -3.54 -1.03
N GLY A 389 46.88 -3.44 -2.33
CA GLY A 389 47.71 -4.39 -3.10
C GLY A 389 47.14 -5.81 -3.23
N ARG A 390 45.97 -6.13 -2.65
CA ARG A 390 45.27 -7.42 -2.82
C ARG A 390 44.61 -7.58 -4.21
N SER A 391 45.13 -6.89 -5.24
CA SER A 391 44.50 -6.83 -6.55
C SER A 391 44.55 -8.16 -7.33
N GLY A 392 45.39 -9.11 -6.92
CA GLY A 392 45.57 -10.41 -7.58
C GLY A 392 44.36 -11.35 -7.49
N ASP A 393 43.65 -11.39 -6.36
CA ASP A 393 42.52 -12.33 -6.18
C ASP A 393 41.20 -11.84 -6.80
N TYR A 394 41.07 -10.54 -7.10
CA TYR A 394 39.81 -9.97 -7.59
C TYR A 394 39.59 -10.09 -9.11
N GLN A 395 40.60 -10.52 -9.88
CA GLN A 395 40.42 -10.79 -11.31
C GLN A 395 39.88 -12.20 -11.59
N ASN A 396 40.04 -13.13 -10.64
CA ASN A 396 39.61 -14.53 -10.78
C ASN A 396 38.27 -14.85 -10.07
N LEU A 397 37.58 -13.82 -9.54
CA LEU A 397 36.26 -13.90 -8.87
C LEU A 397 35.19 -13.05 -9.58
#